data_AF-A0A947X0V7-F1
#
_entry.id   AF-A0A947X0V7-F1
#
_cell.length_a   1.000
_cell.length_b   1.000
_cell.length_c   1.000
_cell.angle_alpha   90.00
_cell.angle_beta   90.00
_cell.angle_gamma   90.00
#
_symmetry.space_group_name_H-M   'P 1'
#
loop_
_entity.id
_entity.type
_entity.pdbx_description
1 polymer ?
#
loop_
_entity_poly.entity_id
_entity_poly.type
_entity_poly.pdbx_seq_one_letter_code
_entity_poly.pdbx_strand_id
1 'polypeptide(L)'
;MHGRSTRVTVVGAVVGVVLVLGGFAALQWGRSDAPACPPIADHPEWSVARHWNEALLDAIRRDLPAPTVHARNLFHVSAAMWDAWAAYAPEAAGVFVDEQQRASDVEAARNEAISYAAYRILEHRYLDATGASDSIPEFDALMAALCYPVDVTTTDGNDPAAVGNHIAAAIIEFGLVDGSNEANAYAADYEPVNQPLPVVESGTTMADPNRWQPLEIENMISQNGILLARGSQQFIGPHWGHVAGFALPEGGADGLPVDPGPPPYLGDPGSDQEFKDGAAEVVFLSSLLDPSSGITIDVSPGSLGGNSLGTNDGSGHPANPFTGLPYAPNLVDRADFDRAIAEFWADGPNSETPPGHWNTLANTVSDLLEPELRIGGVGPVVDRLEWDVKLYLTLNGANHDAAVAAWGAKGYYDSPRPISMIRYMGGLGQSSEPAGPAYDPEGLPLVPGLIEVITAASTAPGQPHESLAGHEGEMAVRAWTGTPDDRETEIGGVGWIRAADWVPYQLPTFVTPSFAGYVSGHSAFSRASAEVLTAFTGSEFFPGGLGEWTVPAGSFKFEAGPEV
;
A
#
# COMPACT_ATOMS: atom_id res chain seq x y z
N MET A 1 27.74 29.58 99.01
CA MET A 1 26.98 29.38 100.27
C MET A 1 25.67 28.70 99.88
N HIS A 2 25.50 27.41 100.18
CA HIS A 2 24.65 26.95 101.30
C HIS A 2 23.23 27.57 101.24
N GLY A 3 22.11 26.88 101.07
CA GLY A 3 21.82 25.46 100.97
C GLY A 3 20.30 25.21 101.18
N ARG A 4 19.88 23.97 100.84
CA ARG A 4 18.73 23.17 101.36
C ARG A 4 17.29 23.71 101.18
N SER A 5 16.37 23.00 100.48
CA SER A 5 15.79 21.64 100.66
C SER A 5 14.68 21.57 101.72
N THR A 6 13.50 21.03 101.34
CA THR A 6 12.68 19.99 102.05
C THR A 6 11.57 19.52 101.07
N ARG A 7 11.56 18.33 100.44
CA ARG A 7 11.25 16.93 100.85
C ARG A 7 9.78 16.63 101.22
N VAL A 8 9.14 15.69 100.50
CA VAL A 8 8.30 14.53 100.94
C VAL A 8 8.17 13.60 99.70
N THR A 9 8.82 12.43 99.55
CA THR A 9 8.68 11.04 100.09
C THR A 9 7.35 10.33 99.84
N VAL A 10 7.31 9.33 98.93
CA VAL A 10 6.62 8.02 99.04
C VAL A 10 7.34 7.02 98.11
N VAL A 11 8.21 6.15 98.64
CA VAL A 11 8.02 4.69 98.89
C VAL A 11 7.62 3.89 97.65
N GLY A 12 8.57 3.08 97.17
CA GLY A 12 8.39 2.13 96.08
C GLY A 12 7.75 0.81 96.52
N ALA A 13 7.03 0.20 95.58
CA ALA A 13 6.68 -1.20 95.59
C ALA A 13 7.29 -1.85 94.35
N VAL A 14 8.09 -2.90 94.57
CA VAL A 14 8.66 -3.77 93.54
C VAL A 14 7.59 -4.79 93.16
N VAL A 15 7.23 -4.84 91.88
CA VAL A 15 6.57 -6.00 91.26
C VAL A 15 7.42 -6.41 90.07
N GLY A 16 7.96 -7.63 90.12
CA GLY A 16 8.75 -8.21 89.06
C GLY A 16 7.90 -8.48 87.82
N VAL A 17 8.36 -7.97 86.68
CA VAL A 17 7.82 -8.34 85.37
C VAL A 17 8.77 -9.34 84.74
N VAL A 18 8.24 -10.53 84.47
CA VAL A 18 8.86 -11.57 83.64
C VAL A 18 8.91 -11.05 82.21
N LEU A 19 10.12 -10.86 81.67
CA LEU A 19 10.35 -10.58 80.25
C LEU A 19 10.04 -11.84 79.43
N VAL A 20 8.84 -11.89 78.84
CA VAL A 20 8.57 -12.77 77.70
C VAL A 20 9.11 -12.07 76.45
N LEU A 21 10.26 -12.52 75.95
CA LEU A 21 10.79 -12.15 74.64
C LEU A 21 9.88 -12.75 73.56
N GLY A 22 8.80 -12.03 73.22
CA GLY A 22 8.03 -12.29 72.02
C GLY A 22 8.80 -11.77 70.81
N GLY A 23 9.46 -12.67 70.08
CA GLY A 23 10.00 -12.36 68.76
C GLY A 23 8.85 -12.05 67.82
N PHE A 24 8.63 -10.77 67.53
CA PHE A 24 7.89 -10.37 66.34
C PHE A 24 8.81 -10.60 65.14
N ALA A 25 8.72 -11.80 64.56
CA ALA A 25 9.07 -11.96 63.16
C ALA A 25 8.04 -11.14 62.38
N ALA A 26 8.40 -9.93 61.99
CA ALA A 26 7.73 -9.29 60.87
C ALA A 26 7.98 -10.20 59.67
N LEU A 27 6.99 -11.03 59.31
CA LEU A 27 6.90 -11.55 57.96
C LEU A 27 6.76 -10.31 57.07
N GLN A 28 7.88 -9.84 56.53
CA GLN A 28 7.86 -9.16 55.26
C GLN A 28 7.28 -10.21 54.30
N TRP A 29 6.00 -10.09 53.99
CA TRP A 29 5.53 -10.55 52.69
C TRP A 29 6.33 -9.73 51.68
N GLY A 30 7.46 -10.30 51.23
CA GLY A 30 8.04 -9.88 49.99
C GLY A 30 6.93 -10.00 48.97
N ARG A 31 6.51 -8.85 48.41
CA ARG A 31 5.79 -8.83 47.15
C ARG A 31 6.74 -9.56 46.21
N SER A 32 6.43 -10.80 45.87
CA SER A 32 7.03 -11.44 44.73
C SER A 32 6.53 -10.61 43.55
N ASP A 33 7.37 -9.70 43.06
CA ASP A 33 7.15 -9.13 41.74
C ASP A 33 6.95 -10.33 40.82
N ALA A 34 5.79 -10.39 40.17
CA ALA A 34 5.59 -11.38 39.11
C ALA A 34 6.78 -11.24 38.15
N PRO A 35 7.38 -12.35 37.66
CA PRO A 35 8.47 -12.22 36.72
C PRO A 35 7.99 -11.34 35.56
N ALA A 36 8.71 -10.24 35.32
CA ALA A 36 8.43 -9.37 34.20
C ALA A 36 8.41 -10.19 32.91
N CYS A 37 7.46 -9.91 32.01
CA CYS A 37 7.41 -10.58 30.72
C CYS A 37 8.76 -10.38 30.01
N PRO A 38 9.37 -11.44 29.45
CA PRO A 38 10.59 -11.27 28.67
C PRO A 38 10.32 -10.36 27.46
N PRO A 39 11.29 -9.51 27.06
CA PRO A 39 11.17 -8.78 25.80
C PRO A 39 11.06 -9.77 24.63
N ILE A 40 10.36 -9.38 23.57
CA ILE A 40 10.35 -10.14 22.32
C ILE A 40 11.79 -10.27 21.84
N ALA A 41 12.25 -11.51 21.65
CA ALA A 41 13.65 -11.80 21.34
C ALA A 41 14.02 -11.46 19.88
N ASP A 42 13.02 -11.51 18.99
CA ASP A 42 13.15 -11.14 17.60
C ASP A 42 12.86 -9.64 17.45
N HIS A 43 13.80 -8.90 16.85
CA HIS A 43 13.73 -7.44 16.73
C HIS A 43 13.44 -6.68 18.05
N PRO A 44 14.29 -6.81 19.09
CA PRO A 44 14.08 -6.16 20.38
C PRO A 44 14.14 -4.62 20.33
N GLU A 45 14.59 -4.04 19.21
CA GLU A 45 14.61 -2.61 18.93
C GLU A 45 13.24 -2.06 18.48
N TRP A 46 12.32 -2.93 18.06
CA TRP A 46 11.00 -2.53 17.60
C TRP A 46 10.09 -2.13 18.76
N SER A 47 9.25 -1.11 18.53
CA SER A 47 8.15 -0.83 19.44
C SER A 47 7.05 -1.88 19.28
N VAL A 48 6.15 -1.98 20.27
CA VAL A 48 4.96 -2.85 20.13
C VAL A 48 4.10 -2.47 18.92
N ALA A 49 4.05 -1.19 18.56
CA ALA A 49 3.31 -0.72 17.39
C ALA A 49 3.92 -1.25 16.10
N ARG A 50 5.26 -1.32 16.01
CA ARG A 50 5.96 -1.93 14.87
C ARG A 50 5.66 -3.42 14.76
N HIS A 51 5.66 -4.17 15.87
CA HIS A 51 5.30 -5.59 15.84
C HIS A 51 3.86 -5.83 15.31
N TRP A 52 2.88 -5.03 15.75
CA TRP A 52 1.51 -5.13 15.24
C TRP A 52 1.38 -4.67 13.79
N ASN A 53 2.16 -3.68 13.37
CA ASN A 53 2.22 -3.26 11.96
C ASN A 53 2.75 -4.40 11.08
N GLU A 54 3.85 -5.06 11.45
CA GLU A 54 4.40 -6.18 10.68
C GLU A 54 3.42 -7.37 10.62
N ALA A 55 2.76 -7.71 11.73
CA ALA A 55 1.74 -8.77 11.73
C ALA A 55 0.57 -8.44 10.79
N LEU A 56 0.14 -7.17 10.73
CA LEU A 56 -0.87 -6.72 9.77
C LEU A 56 -0.35 -6.79 8.32
N LEU A 57 0.89 -6.37 8.05
CA LEU A 57 1.49 -6.49 6.72
C LEU A 57 1.57 -7.95 6.26
N ASP A 58 2.00 -8.87 7.14
CA ASP A 58 2.02 -10.31 6.85
C ASP A 58 0.61 -10.85 6.59
N ALA A 59 -0.40 -10.38 7.33
CA ALA A 59 -1.78 -10.76 7.07
C ALA A 59 -2.28 -10.28 5.69
N ILE A 60 -1.88 -9.08 5.26
CA ILE A 60 -2.19 -8.59 3.90
C ILE A 60 -1.51 -9.47 2.84
N ARG A 61 -0.21 -9.81 3.01
CA ARG A 61 0.54 -10.69 2.08
C ARG A 61 -0.16 -12.03 1.86
N ARG A 62 -0.90 -12.52 2.85
CA ARG A 62 -1.59 -13.82 2.84
C ARG A 62 -3.05 -13.75 2.37
N ASP A 63 -3.59 -12.56 2.12
CA ASP A 63 -5.00 -12.38 1.74
C ASP A 63 -5.18 -11.96 0.27
N LEU A 64 -6.43 -12.00 -0.20
CA LEU A 64 -6.79 -11.49 -1.53
C LEU A 64 -6.47 -9.99 -1.63
N PRO A 65 -5.87 -9.53 -2.75
CA PRO A 65 -5.60 -8.12 -2.96
C PRO A 65 -6.88 -7.29 -2.98
N ALA A 66 -7.03 -6.43 -1.99
CA ALA A 66 -8.12 -5.47 -1.87
C ALA A 66 -7.54 -4.15 -1.35
N PRO A 67 -6.85 -3.35 -2.21
CA PRO A 67 -6.09 -2.18 -1.75
C PRO A 67 -6.90 -1.19 -0.92
N THR A 68 -8.20 -1.07 -1.21
CA THR A 68 -9.13 -0.23 -0.46
C THR A 68 -9.40 -0.74 0.96
N VAL A 69 -9.69 -2.05 1.09
CA VAL A 69 -9.90 -2.72 2.38
C VAL A 69 -8.60 -2.71 3.20
N HIS A 70 -7.46 -2.98 2.55
CA HIS A 70 -6.15 -3.03 3.19
C HIS A 70 -5.72 -1.66 3.71
N ALA A 71 -5.90 -0.58 2.93
CA ALA A 71 -5.66 0.79 3.39
C ALA A 71 -6.54 1.15 4.61
N ARG A 72 -7.81 0.75 4.58
CA ARG A 72 -8.74 0.96 5.69
C ARG A 72 -8.34 0.17 6.94
N ASN A 73 -7.93 -1.09 6.81
CA ASN A 73 -7.48 -1.90 7.94
C ASN A 73 -6.19 -1.33 8.55
N LEU A 74 -5.23 -0.92 7.72
CA LEU A 74 -4.02 -0.20 8.14
C LEU A 74 -4.37 1.06 8.92
N PHE A 75 -5.32 1.87 8.45
CA PHE A 75 -5.76 3.07 9.15
C PHE A 75 -6.44 2.76 10.49
N HIS A 76 -7.43 1.86 10.50
CA HIS A 76 -8.19 1.53 11.72
C HIS A 76 -7.29 0.97 12.83
N VAL A 77 -6.34 0.08 12.49
CA VAL A 77 -5.38 -0.43 13.46
C VAL A 77 -4.45 0.69 13.93
N SER A 78 -3.95 1.54 13.03
CA SER A 78 -3.09 2.68 13.40
C SER A 78 -3.80 3.69 14.31
N ALA A 79 -5.08 3.96 14.04
CA ALA A 79 -5.92 4.82 14.87
C ALA A 79 -6.20 4.19 16.23
N ALA A 80 -6.44 2.88 16.31
CA ALA A 80 -6.52 2.16 17.58
C ALA A 80 -5.24 2.29 18.41
N MET A 81 -4.08 2.11 17.78
CA MET A 81 -2.79 2.27 18.45
C MET A 81 -2.58 3.71 18.94
N TRP A 82 -3.00 4.70 18.14
CA TRP A 82 -2.99 6.10 18.53
C TRP A 82 -3.91 6.38 19.70
N ASP A 83 -5.17 5.97 19.67
CA ASP A 83 -6.15 6.20 20.74
C ASP A 83 -5.66 5.59 22.05
N ALA A 84 -5.09 4.37 21.99
CA ALA A 84 -4.50 3.71 23.15
C ALA A 84 -3.26 4.45 23.70
N TRP A 85 -2.41 5.00 22.82
CA TRP A 85 -1.25 5.80 23.23
C TRP A 85 -1.66 7.17 23.81
N ALA A 86 -2.64 7.81 23.16
CA ALA A 86 -3.19 9.13 23.45
C ALA A 86 -3.96 9.13 24.77
N ALA A 87 -4.60 8.01 25.12
CA ALA A 87 -5.27 7.86 26.41
C ALA A 87 -4.36 8.13 27.61
N TYR A 88 -3.05 7.89 27.49
CA TYR A 88 -2.07 8.18 28.55
C TYR A 88 -1.23 9.44 28.28
N ALA A 89 -1.59 10.24 27.27
CA ALA A 89 -0.91 11.47 26.88
C ALA A 89 -1.82 12.69 27.18
N PRO A 90 -1.47 13.56 28.15
CA PRO A 90 -2.35 14.65 28.63
C PRO A 90 -2.80 15.68 27.59
N GLU A 91 -2.10 15.79 26.46
CA GLU A 91 -2.35 16.79 25.41
C GLU A 91 -2.79 16.16 24.08
N ALA A 92 -2.95 14.84 24.02
CA ALA A 92 -3.41 14.13 22.84
C ALA A 92 -4.92 13.86 22.92
N ALA A 93 -5.57 13.81 21.77
CA ALA A 93 -6.97 13.41 21.62
C ALA A 93 -7.06 12.18 20.72
N GLY A 94 -7.94 11.25 21.06
CA GLY A 94 -8.23 10.08 20.22
C GLY A 94 -8.99 10.46 18.95
N VAL A 95 -8.87 9.60 17.94
CA VAL A 95 -9.61 9.66 16.67
C VAL A 95 -11.02 9.11 16.85
N PHE A 96 -11.15 7.93 17.45
CA PHE A 96 -12.44 7.25 17.66
C PHE A 96 -12.88 7.29 19.11
N VAL A 97 -11.94 7.10 20.04
CA VAL A 97 -12.18 7.15 21.49
C VAL A 97 -11.25 8.18 22.11
N ASP A 98 -11.84 9.31 22.51
CA ASP A 98 -11.12 10.39 23.19
C ASP A 98 -11.34 10.31 24.70
N GLU A 99 -10.40 9.67 25.40
CA GLU A 99 -10.41 9.57 26.86
C GLU A 99 -9.03 9.75 27.47
N GLN A 100 -8.97 9.94 28.79
CA GLN A 100 -7.73 10.19 29.53
C GLN A 100 -7.61 9.24 30.72
N GLN A 101 -6.50 8.51 30.75
CA GLN A 101 -6.19 7.45 31.67
C GLN A 101 -4.93 7.77 32.49
N ARG A 102 -4.79 7.07 33.61
CA ARG A 102 -3.63 7.21 34.50
C ARG A 102 -3.07 5.85 34.84
N ALA A 103 -1.77 5.69 34.67
CA ALA A 103 -1.03 4.50 35.07
C ALA A 103 0.20 4.89 35.89
N SER A 104 0.62 4.00 36.80
CA SER A 104 1.91 4.15 37.50
C SER A 104 3.09 3.88 36.58
N ASP A 105 2.88 3.04 35.57
CA ASP A 105 3.81 2.73 34.49
C ASP A 105 3.07 2.99 33.18
N VAL A 106 3.32 4.15 32.58
CA VAL A 106 2.64 4.60 31.36
C VAL A 106 3.10 3.81 30.14
N GLU A 107 4.36 3.40 30.10
CA GLU A 107 4.92 2.64 28.98
C GLU A 107 4.31 1.24 28.93
N ALA A 108 4.27 0.54 30.08
CA ALA A 108 3.63 -0.78 30.16
C ALA A 108 2.12 -0.71 29.83
N ALA A 109 1.43 0.32 30.33
CA ALA A 109 0.01 0.52 30.05
C ALA A 109 -0.27 0.80 28.57
N ARG A 110 0.55 1.62 27.91
CA ARG A 110 0.45 1.85 26.46
C ARG A 110 0.67 0.56 25.69
N ASN A 111 1.70 -0.21 26.05
CA ASN A 111 2.01 -1.45 25.34
C ASN A 111 0.87 -2.47 25.42
N GLU A 112 0.25 -2.60 26.60
CA GLU A 112 -0.89 -3.49 26.82
C GLU A 112 -2.15 -3.00 26.06
N ALA A 113 -2.53 -1.72 26.21
CA ALA A 113 -3.71 -1.17 25.54
C ALA A 113 -3.61 -1.24 24.01
N ILE A 114 -2.44 -0.88 23.45
CA ILE A 114 -2.16 -1.01 22.01
C ILE A 114 -2.36 -2.45 21.54
N SER A 115 -1.84 -3.42 22.31
CA SER A 115 -1.87 -4.83 21.90
C SER A 115 -3.28 -5.39 21.89
N TYR A 116 -4.08 -5.13 22.91
CA TYR A 116 -5.48 -5.54 22.89
C TYR A 116 -6.27 -4.82 21.80
N ALA A 117 -6.04 -3.54 21.55
CA ALA A 117 -6.74 -2.81 20.50
C ALA A 117 -6.43 -3.37 19.09
N ALA A 118 -5.14 -3.56 18.78
CA ALA A 118 -4.70 -4.11 17.51
C ALA A 118 -5.18 -5.55 17.32
N TYR A 119 -4.99 -6.42 18.34
CA TYR A 119 -5.41 -7.82 18.30
C TYR A 119 -6.89 -7.97 17.96
N ARG A 120 -7.77 -7.24 18.65
CA ARG A 120 -9.23 -7.36 18.45
C ARG A 120 -9.68 -6.91 17.08
N ILE A 121 -9.09 -5.84 16.54
CA ILE A 121 -9.42 -5.37 15.18
C ILE A 121 -8.92 -6.40 14.16
N LEU A 122 -7.67 -6.85 14.29
CA LEU A 122 -7.07 -7.79 13.35
C LEU A 122 -7.77 -9.16 13.36
N GLU A 123 -8.06 -9.70 14.55
CA GLU A 123 -8.85 -10.92 14.72
C GLU A 123 -10.19 -10.80 14.01
N HIS A 124 -10.95 -9.72 14.25
CA HIS A 124 -12.24 -9.49 13.61
C HIS A 124 -12.14 -9.36 12.08
N ARG A 125 -11.15 -8.61 11.58
CA ARG A 125 -11.03 -8.29 10.14
C ARG A 125 -10.49 -9.45 9.31
N TYR A 126 -9.64 -10.30 9.88
CA TYR A 126 -8.98 -11.39 9.17
C TYR A 126 -9.55 -12.78 9.49
N LEU A 127 -10.61 -12.88 10.31
CA LEU A 127 -11.22 -14.17 10.66
C LEU A 127 -11.69 -14.97 9.43
N ASP A 128 -12.28 -14.28 8.45
CA ASP A 128 -12.82 -14.87 7.21
C ASP A 128 -11.90 -14.64 5.99
N ALA A 129 -10.68 -14.11 6.21
CA ALA A 129 -9.70 -13.88 5.16
C ALA A 129 -9.15 -15.19 4.59
N THR A 130 -8.59 -15.15 3.37
CA THR A 130 -8.03 -16.36 2.74
C THR A 130 -6.85 -16.91 3.55
N GLY A 131 -6.05 -16.03 4.14
CA GLY A 131 -4.90 -16.35 4.99
C GLY A 131 -5.20 -16.60 6.47
N ALA A 132 -6.48 -16.67 6.87
CA ALA A 132 -6.87 -16.69 8.29
C ALA A 132 -6.20 -17.82 9.11
N SER A 133 -5.98 -18.98 8.50
CA SER A 133 -5.35 -20.13 9.18
C SER A 133 -3.92 -19.89 9.64
N ASP A 134 -3.23 -18.90 9.04
CA ASP A 134 -1.87 -18.52 9.42
C ASP A 134 -1.87 -17.18 10.18
N SER A 135 -2.70 -16.21 9.77
CA SER A 135 -2.74 -14.89 10.40
C SER A 135 -3.27 -14.92 11.83
N ILE A 136 -4.36 -15.66 12.11
CA ILE A 136 -4.94 -15.70 13.48
C ILE A 136 -3.95 -16.32 14.49
N PRO A 137 -3.32 -17.49 14.21
CA PRO A 137 -2.29 -18.02 15.11
C PRO A 137 -1.08 -17.11 15.30
N GLU A 138 -0.71 -16.30 14.31
CA GLU A 138 0.37 -15.33 14.45
C GLU A 138 0.01 -14.20 15.42
N PHE A 139 -1.22 -13.69 15.35
CA PHE A 139 -1.71 -12.69 16.30
C PHE A 139 -1.76 -13.25 17.73
N ASP A 140 -2.21 -14.50 17.89
CA ASP A 140 -2.21 -15.22 19.17
C ASP A 140 -0.77 -15.39 19.71
N ALA A 141 0.18 -15.74 18.84
CA ALA A 141 1.58 -15.90 19.19
C ALA A 141 2.22 -14.57 19.65
N LEU A 142 1.88 -13.45 18.99
CA LEU A 142 2.34 -12.13 19.40
C LEU A 142 1.78 -11.73 20.77
N MET A 143 0.49 -11.94 21.03
CA MET A 143 -0.12 -11.74 22.35
C MET A 143 0.55 -12.61 23.43
N ALA A 144 0.83 -13.87 23.12
CA ALA A 144 1.53 -14.78 24.03
C ALA A 144 2.98 -14.33 24.30
N ALA A 145 3.70 -13.85 23.29
CA ALA A 145 5.06 -13.32 23.43
C ALA A 145 5.11 -12.07 24.31
N LEU A 146 4.05 -11.25 24.29
CA LEU A 146 3.87 -10.07 25.13
C LEU A 146 3.24 -10.40 26.50
N CYS A 147 2.98 -11.67 26.78
CA CYS A 147 2.32 -12.16 28.01
C CYS A 147 0.91 -11.60 28.26
N TYR A 148 0.17 -11.28 27.20
CA TYR A 148 -1.21 -10.79 27.28
C TYR A 148 -2.20 -11.93 26.96
N PRO A 149 -3.02 -12.38 27.93
CA PRO A 149 -3.99 -13.44 27.68
C PRO A 149 -5.11 -13.02 26.73
N VAL A 150 -5.28 -13.76 25.63
CA VAL A 150 -6.29 -13.47 24.60
C VAL A 150 -7.74 -13.62 25.10
N ASP A 151 -7.96 -14.29 26.23
CA ASP A 151 -9.28 -14.48 26.85
C ASP A 151 -9.75 -13.27 27.69
N VAL A 152 -8.92 -12.23 27.84
CA VAL A 152 -9.34 -10.96 28.43
C VAL A 152 -10.10 -10.13 27.40
N THR A 153 -11.43 -10.20 27.44
CA THR A 153 -12.33 -9.54 26.47
C THR A 153 -13.16 -8.40 27.09
N THR A 154 -12.93 -8.06 28.36
CA THR A 154 -13.73 -7.01 29.02
C THR A 154 -13.45 -5.65 28.37
N THR A 155 -14.51 -4.87 28.16
CA THR A 155 -14.47 -3.47 27.69
C THR A 155 -14.72 -2.48 28.82
N ASP A 156 -15.03 -2.98 30.03
CA ASP A 156 -15.40 -2.17 31.17
C ASP A 156 -14.20 -1.94 32.10
N GLY A 157 -13.98 -0.68 32.48
CA GLY A 157 -12.94 -0.28 33.43
C GLY A 157 -11.79 0.46 32.77
N ASN A 158 -10.78 0.77 33.59
CA ASN A 158 -9.64 1.62 33.22
C ASN A 158 -8.31 0.84 33.16
N ASP A 159 -8.38 -0.49 33.32
CA ASP A 159 -7.21 -1.34 33.14
C ASP A 159 -6.81 -1.30 31.65
N PRO A 160 -5.51 -1.30 31.30
CA PRO A 160 -5.08 -1.09 29.92
C PRO A 160 -5.67 -2.08 28.91
N ALA A 161 -5.85 -3.34 29.30
CA ALA A 161 -6.55 -4.33 28.47
C ALA A 161 -8.00 -3.94 28.17
N ALA A 162 -8.73 -3.41 29.16
CA ALA A 162 -10.11 -2.96 28.98
C ALA A 162 -10.18 -1.73 28.07
N VAL A 163 -9.22 -0.81 28.21
CA VAL A 163 -9.06 0.36 27.33
C VAL A 163 -8.83 -0.10 25.89
N GLY A 164 -7.85 -0.97 25.65
CA GLY A 164 -7.59 -1.50 24.31
C GLY A 164 -8.80 -2.21 23.69
N ASN A 165 -9.47 -3.08 24.46
CA ASN A 165 -10.65 -3.80 23.99
C ASN A 165 -11.81 -2.86 23.63
N HIS A 166 -12.08 -1.81 24.41
CA HIS A 166 -13.19 -0.89 24.08
C HIS A 166 -12.85 0.01 22.89
N ILE A 167 -11.58 0.35 22.68
CA ILE A 167 -11.14 1.12 21.51
C ILE A 167 -11.41 0.30 20.25
N ALA A 168 -11.00 -0.97 20.27
CA ALA A 168 -11.30 -1.89 19.18
C ALA A 168 -12.81 -2.06 18.95
N ALA A 169 -13.60 -2.20 20.01
CA ALA A 169 -15.05 -2.32 19.90
C ALA A 169 -15.69 -1.10 19.22
N ALA A 170 -15.26 0.12 19.58
CA ALA A 170 -15.75 1.35 18.97
C ALA A 170 -15.41 1.43 17.47
N ILE A 171 -14.19 1.04 17.09
CA ILE A 171 -13.73 1.06 15.69
C ILE A 171 -14.43 -0.03 14.86
N ILE A 172 -14.65 -1.22 15.43
CA ILE A 172 -15.41 -2.28 14.78
C ILE A 172 -16.86 -1.84 14.56
N GLU A 173 -17.51 -1.24 15.56
CA GLU A 173 -18.88 -0.71 15.44
C GLU A 173 -18.96 0.39 14.37
N PHE A 174 -18.03 1.35 14.38
CA PHE A 174 -17.91 2.36 13.34
C PHE A 174 -17.78 1.73 11.95
N GLY A 175 -16.93 0.72 11.83
CA GLY A 175 -16.67 0.04 10.56
C GLY A 175 -17.88 -0.69 9.95
N LEU A 176 -18.92 -0.97 10.72
CA LEU A 176 -20.17 -1.55 10.20
C LEU A 176 -21.06 -0.52 9.52
N VAL A 177 -20.84 0.77 9.76
CA VAL A 177 -21.69 1.88 9.29
C VAL A 177 -20.93 2.95 8.49
N ASP A 178 -19.62 2.77 8.28
CA ASP A 178 -18.74 3.73 7.61
C ASP A 178 -18.90 3.79 6.08
N GLY A 179 -19.86 3.06 5.50
CA GLY A 179 -20.08 3.00 4.05
C GLY A 179 -19.30 1.91 3.31
N SER A 180 -18.39 1.19 3.97
CA SER A 180 -17.59 0.13 3.33
C SER A 180 -18.40 -1.13 2.98
N ASN A 181 -19.57 -1.31 3.61
CA ASN A 181 -20.41 -2.51 3.52
C ASN A 181 -19.70 -3.78 4.03
N GLU A 182 -18.89 -3.64 5.07
CA GLU A 182 -18.12 -4.75 5.68
C GLU A 182 -18.97 -5.98 6.02
N ALA A 183 -20.16 -5.79 6.60
CA ALA A 183 -21.04 -6.89 7.01
C ALA A 183 -21.47 -7.81 5.85
N ASN A 184 -21.35 -7.34 4.61
CA ASN A 184 -21.64 -8.11 3.39
C ASN A 184 -20.37 -8.33 2.55
N ALA A 185 -19.23 -8.50 3.21
CA ALA A 185 -17.93 -8.74 2.58
C ALA A 185 -17.57 -7.66 1.53
N TYR A 186 -17.87 -6.39 1.85
CA TYR A 186 -17.58 -5.23 1.01
C TYR A 186 -18.24 -5.27 -0.38
N ALA A 187 -19.31 -6.05 -0.55
CA ALA A 187 -20.02 -6.16 -1.81
C ALA A 187 -20.59 -4.81 -2.28
N ALA A 188 -20.65 -4.62 -3.59
CA ALA A 188 -21.22 -3.44 -4.22
C ALA A 188 -22.31 -3.82 -5.23
N ASP A 189 -23.31 -2.95 -5.38
CA ASP A 189 -24.32 -3.05 -6.45
C ASP A 189 -23.77 -2.39 -7.72
N TYR A 190 -22.90 -3.11 -8.43
CA TYR A 190 -22.26 -2.65 -9.67
C TYR A 190 -22.33 -3.75 -10.72
N GLU A 191 -22.72 -3.37 -11.94
CA GLU A 191 -22.65 -4.21 -13.13
C GLU A 191 -21.89 -3.45 -14.24
N PRO A 192 -20.85 -4.07 -14.84
CA PRO A 192 -20.12 -3.43 -15.94
C PRO A 192 -21.00 -3.35 -17.19
N VAL A 193 -20.91 -2.22 -17.90
CA VAL A 193 -21.62 -2.02 -19.18
C VAL A 193 -21.04 -2.92 -20.28
N ASN A 194 -19.73 -3.15 -20.24
CA ASN A 194 -19.05 -3.98 -21.22
C ASN A 194 -19.01 -5.44 -20.78
N GLN A 195 -19.21 -6.35 -21.74
CA GLN A 195 -18.99 -7.78 -21.52
C GLN A 195 -17.50 -8.07 -21.30
N PRO A 196 -17.17 -9.11 -20.51
CA PRO A 196 -15.78 -9.48 -20.28
C PRO A 196 -15.00 -9.71 -21.58
N LEU A 197 -13.72 -9.30 -21.60
CA LEU A 197 -12.77 -9.55 -22.68
C LEU A 197 -12.02 -10.86 -22.41
N PRO A 198 -12.23 -11.94 -23.20
CA PRO A 198 -11.38 -13.12 -23.16
C PRO A 198 -9.99 -12.76 -23.67
N VAL A 199 -8.99 -12.70 -22.78
CA VAL A 199 -7.66 -12.18 -23.16
C VAL A 199 -6.96 -13.04 -24.21
N VAL A 200 -7.26 -14.35 -24.20
CA VAL A 200 -6.75 -15.36 -25.14
C VAL A 200 -7.28 -15.18 -26.57
N GLU A 201 -8.34 -14.40 -26.76
CA GLU A 201 -8.91 -14.10 -28.07
C GLU A 201 -8.37 -12.76 -28.62
N SER A 202 -8.23 -12.67 -29.94
CA SER A 202 -7.85 -11.43 -30.63
C SER A 202 -8.99 -10.42 -30.65
N GLY A 203 -8.65 -9.17 -30.35
CA GLY A 203 -9.57 -8.03 -30.45
C GLY A 203 -10.53 -7.95 -29.26
N THR A 204 -11.48 -7.03 -29.34
CA THR A 204 -12.55 -6.90 -28.35
C THR A 204 -13.73 -6.15 -28.98
N THR A 205 -14.91 -6.28 -28.39
CA THR A 205 -16.05 -5.41 -28.65
C THR A 205 -16.49 -4.76 -27.34
N MET A 206 -16.75 -3.47 -27.38
CA MET A 206 -17.23 -2.71 -26.22
C MET A 206 -18.58 -2.07 -26.57
N ALA A 207 -19.56 -2.20 -25.67
CA ALA A 207 -20.83 -1.51 -25.78
C ALA A 207 -20.65 0.00 -25.55
N ASP A 208 -19.69 0.37 -24.68
CA ASP A 208 -19.26 1.74 -24.46
C ASP A 208 -17.71 1.77 -24.28
N PRO A 209 -16.94 2.31 -25.24
CA PRO A 209 -15.49 2.34 -25.17
C PRO A 209 -14.96 3.26 -24.06
N ASN A 210 -15.81 4.10 -23.49
CA ASN A 210 -15.47 5.00 -22.39
C ASN A 210 -15.75 4.38 -21.01
N ARG A 211 -16.12 3.09 -20.95
CA ARG A 211 -16.44 2.37 -19.71
C ARG A 211 -15.52 1.17 -19.48
N TRP A 212 -15.35 0.77 -18.22
CA TRP A 212 -14.50 -0.35 -17.84
C TRP A 212 -15.01 -1.65 -18.47
N GLN A 213 -14.06 -2.52 -18.83
CA GLN A 213 -14.33 -3.84 -19.37
C GLN A 213 -13.59 -4.85 -18.48
N PRO A 214 -14.32 -5.78 -17.81
CA PRO A 214 -13.68 -6.86 -17.07
C PRO A 214 -12.85 -7.73 -18.01
N LEU A 215 -11.73 -8.27 -17.53
CA LEU A 215 -11.02 -9.32 -18.27
C LEU A 215 -11.52 -10.71 -17.88
N GLU A 216 -11.52 -11.62 -18.84
CA GLU A 216 -11.64 -13.06 -18.64
C GLU A 216 -10.26 -13.71 -18.91
N ILE A 217 -9.69 -14.28 -17.85
CA ILE A 217 -8.33 -14.81 -17.78
C ILE A 217 -8.39 -16.27 -17.33
N GLU A 218 -7.79 -17.16 -18.10
CA GLU A 218 -7.64 -18.57 -17.71
C GLU A 218 -6.66 -18.70 -16.54
N ASN A 219 -7.03 -19.48 -15.52
CA ASN A 219 -6.21 -19.71 -14.33
C ASN A 219 -5.75 -18.41 -13.64
N MET A 220 -6.66 -17.44 -13.47
CA MET A 220 -6.35 -16.14 -12.87
C MET A 220 -5.72 -16.31 -11.47
N ILE A 221 -4.55 -15.70 -11.29
CA ILE A 221 -3.82 -15.64 -10.02
C ILE A 221 -3.83 -14.19 -9.56
N SER A 222 -4.13 -13.95 -8.29
CA SER A 222 -4.13 -12.61 -7.73
C SER A 222 -2.72 -12.01 -7.66
N GLN A 223 -2.63 -10.70 -7.43
CA GLN A 223 -1.37 -10.01 -7.12
C GLN A 223 -0.60 -10.64 -5.93
N ASN A 224 -1.29 -11.35 -5.04
CA ASN A 224 -0.70 -12.05 -3.88
C ASN A 224 -0.52 -13.56 -4.14
N GLY A 225 -0.51 -14.00 -5.40
CA GLY A 225 -0.24 -15.40 -5.74
C GLY A 225 -1.39 -16.38 -5.47
N ILE A 226 -2.60 -15.87 -5.14
CA ILE A 226 -3.75 -16.71 -4.77
C ILE A 226 -4.57 -17.04 -6.03
N LEU A 227 -4.83 -18.32 -6.28
CA LEU A 227 -5.69 -18.76 -7.39
C LEU A 227 -7.14 -18.31 -7.16
N LEU A 228 -7.72 -17.64 -8.16
CA LEU A 228 -9.09 -17.15 -8.09
C LEU A 228 -10.08 -18.17 -8.66
N ALA A 229 -11.23 -18.33 -7.99
CA ALA A 229 -12.25 -19.31 -8.36
C ALA A 229 -13.05 -18.95 -9.63
N ARG A 230 -12.93 -17.72 -10.12
CA ARG A 230 -13.67 -17.20 -11.29
C ARG A 230 -12.67 -16.72 -12.33
N GLY A 231 -12.90 -17.09 -13.59
CA GLY A 231 -12.08 -16.63 -14.72
C GLY A 231 -12.34 -15.17 -15.11
N SER A 232 -13.46 -14.56 -14.68
CA SER A 232 -13.79 -13.17 -15.00
C SER A 232 -13.61 -12.23 -13.81
N GLN A 233 -13.02 -11.08 -14.08
CA GLN A 233 -12.81 -9.98 -13.14
C GLN A 233 -14.12 -9.42 -12.57
N GLN A 234 -14.05 -8.95 -11.32
CA GLN A 234 -15.13 -8.26 -10.62
C GLN A 234 -14.59 -6.93 -10.08
N PHE A 235 -15.32 -5.83 -10.25
CA PHE A 235 -14.82 -4.53 -9.80
C PHE A 235 -14.62 -4.56 -8.28
N ILE A 236 -13.38 -4.39 -7.82
CA ILE A 236 -13.03 -4.29 -6.40
C ILE A 236 -13.41 -2.89 -5.91
N GLY A 237 -14.40 -2.80 -5.00
CA GLY A 237 -14.76 -1.59 -4.27
C GLY A 237 -15.30 -0.40 -5.10
N PRO A 238 -16.16 -0.57 -6.12
CA PRO A 238 -16.63 0.56 -6.93
C PRO A 238 -17.41 1.62 -6.13
N HIS A 239 -17.92 1.29 -4.93
CA HIS A 239 -18.61 2.22 -4.03
C HIS A 239 -17.68 2.98 -3.07
N TRP A 240 -16.36 2.76 -3.11
CA TRP A 240 -15.48 3.15 -2.01
C TRP A 240 -15.41 4.66 -1.74
N GLY A 241 -15.79 5.49 -2.71
CA GLY A 241 -15.90 6.94 -2.51
C GLY A 241 -16.97 7.39 -1.52
N HIS A 242 -17.86 6.48 -1.09
CA HIS A 242 -18.82 6.70 -0.01
C HIS A 242 -18.31 6.25 1.36
N VAL A 243 -17.12 5.64 1.44
CA VAL A 243 -16.53 5.25 2.72
C VAL A 243 -16.09 6.52 3.46
N ALA A 244 -16.38 6.59 4.76
CA ALA A 244 -15.96 7.68 5.61
C ALA A 244 -14.43 7.80 5.61
N GLY A 245 -13.91 8.97 5.18
CA GLY A 245 -12.49 9.29 5.19
C GLY A 245 -11.97 9.62 6.59
N PHE A 246 -10.66 9.82 6.69
CA PHE A 246 -10.00 10.33 7.88
C PHE A 246 -10.01 11.87 7.92
N ALA A 247 -9.47 12.51 6.88
CA ALA A 247 -9.38 13.97 6.76
C ALA A 247 -10.12 14.52 5.54
N LEU A 248 -10.57 13.66 4.62
CA LEU A 248 -11.39 14.06 3.48
C LEU A 248 -12.84 14.35 3.88
N PRO A 249 -13.52 15.27 3.17
CA PRO A 249 -14.97 15.42 3.31
C PRO A 249 -15.70 14.15 2.83
N GLU A 250 -16.97 14.01 3.21
CA GLU A 250 -17.83 12.96 2.66
C GLU A 250 -17.97 13.12 1.13
N GLY A 251 -17.98 12.00 0.41
CA GLY A 251 -18.14 11.98 -1.05
C GLY A 251 -19.54 12.33 -1.56
N GLY A 252 -20.50 12.55 -0.66
CA GLY A 252 -21.88 12.88 -1.00
C GLY A 252 -22.59 11.79 -1.80
N ALA A 253 -23.60 12.20 -2.58
CA ALA A 253 -24.40 11.28 -3.40
C ALA A 253 -23.62 10.67 -4.57
N ASP A 254 -22.57 11.34 -5.04
CA ASP A 254 -21.76 10.93 -6.18
C ASP A 254 -20.58 10.03 -5.79
N GLY A 255 -20.23 9.98 -4.49
CA GLY A 255 -19.05 9.22 -4.04
C GLY A 255 -17.74 9.86 -4.51
N LEU A 256 -17.70 11.19 -4.63
CA LEU A 256 -16.55 11.96 -5.11
C LEU A 256 -16.11 12.98 -4.05
N PRO A 257 -15.36 12.57 -3.03
CA PRO A 257 -14.89 13.49 -1.99
C PRO A 257 -13.84 14.48 -2.53
N VAL A 258 -13.07 14.06 -3.54
CA VAL A 258 -12.18 14.91 -4.33
C VAL A 258 -12.42 14.56 -5.79
N ASP A 259 -12.84 15.56 -6.57
CA ASP A 259 -13.11 15.41 -8.00
C ASP A 259 -11.90 15.94 -8.82
N PRO A 260 -11.12 15.06 -9.49
CA PRO A 260 -10.03 15.48 -10.38
C PRO A 260 -10.49 16.02 -11.74
N GLY A 261 -11.79 15.95 -12.04
CA GLY A 261 -12.37 16.17 -13.36
C GLY A 261 -12.49 14.86 -14.16
N PRO A 262 -13.26 14.87 -15.26
CA PRO A 262 -13.45 13.69 -16.09
C PRO A 262 -12.16 13.28 -16.81
N PRO A 263 -11.95 11.96 -17.06
CA PRO A 263 -10.94 11.51 -18.01
C PRO A 263 -11.30 11.95 -19.44
N PRO A 264 -10.34 11.91 -20.38
CA PRO A 264 -10.66 12.08 -21.79
C PRO A 264 -11.58 10.95 -22.29
N TYR A 265 -12.42 11.24 -23.29
CA TYR A 265 -13.38 10.30 -23.85
C TYR A 265 -13.20 10.13 -25.36
N LEU A 266 -13.21 8.88 -25.83
CA LEU A 266 -13.26 8.57 -27.25
C LEU A 266 -14.56 9.10 -27.87
N GLY A 267 -14.45 9.77 -29.02
CA GLY A 267 -15.57 10.38 -29.73
C GLY A 267 -16.06 11.72 -29.17
N ASP A 268 -15.54 12.18 -28.02
CA ASP A 268 -15.85 13.51 -27.49
C ASP A 268 -15.02 14.60 -28.20
N PRO A 269 -15.63 15.64 -28.80
CA PRO A 269 -14.89 16.65 -29.55
C PRO A 269 -13.85 17.44 -28.75
N GLY A 270 -13.96 17.47 -27.41
CA GLY A 270 -13.04 18.19 -26.53
C GLY A 270 -11.83 17.37 -26.09
N SER A 271 -11.93 16.03 -26.12
CA SER A 271 -10.95 15.14 -25.48
C SER A 271 -10.61 13.85 -26.26
N ASP A 272 -11.24 13.60 -27.41
CA ASP A 272 -11.02 12.42 -28.25
C ASP A 272 -9.53 12.23 -28.64
N GLN A 273 -8.85 13.31 -29.00
CA GLN A 273 -7.43 13.22 -29.35
C GLN A 273 -6.57 12.85 -28.15
N GLU A 274 -6.87 13.36 -26.96
CA GLU A 274 -6.13 13.04 -25.73
C GLU A 274 -6.31 11.56 -25.34
N PHE A 275 -7.51 10.99 -25.55
CA PHE A 275 -7.76 9.57 -25.35
C PHE A 275 -6.89 8.70 -26.27
N LYS A 276 -6.83 9.06 -27.55
CA LYS A 276 -6.03 8.36 -28.58
C LYS A 276 -4.53 8.50 -28.33
N ASP A 277 -4.09 9.69 -27.96
CA ASP A 277 -2.69 9.97 -27.63
C ASP A 277 -2.26 9.17 -26.39
N GLY A 278 -3.12 9.04 -25.38
CA GLY A 278 -2.86 8.19 -24.21
C GLY A 278 -2.69 6.71 -24.56
N ALA A 279 -3.49 6.17 -25.49
CA ALA A 279 -3.28 4.81 -25.97
C ALA A 279 -1.98 4.65 -26.76
N ALA A 280 -1.64 5.62 -27.61
CA ALA A 280 -0.38 5.62 -28.36
C ALA A 280 0.84 5.75 -27.43
N GLU A 281 0.73 6.52 -26.35
CA GLU A 281 1.77 6.64 -25.32
C GLU A 281 2.03 5.30 -24.62
N VAL A 282 0.97 4.54 -24.28
CA VAL A 282 1.14 3.19 -23.69
C VAL A 282 1.85 2.25 -24.66
N VAL A 283 1.51 2.28 -25.95
CA VAL A 283 2.22 1.50 -26.98
C VAL A 283 3.69 1.94 -27.08
N PHE A 284 3.95 3.25 -27.08
CA PHE A 284 5.30 3.80 -27.07
C PHE A 284 6.11 3.30 -25.88
N LEU A 285 5.57 3.37 -24.66
CA LEU A 285 6.25 2.90 -23.44
C LEU A 285 6.54 1.40 -23.51
N SER A 286 5.60 0.60 -24.02
CA SER A 286 5.82 -0.83 -24.25
C SER A 286 6.92 -1.13 -25.28
N SER A 287 7.11 -0.25 -26.27
CA SER A 287 8.18 -0.38 -27.28
C SER A 287 9.60 -0.16 -26.73
N LEU A 288 9.73 0.38 -25.51
CA LEU A 288 11.01 0.66 -24.87
C LEU A 288 11.57 -0.54 -24.10
N LEU A 289 10.78 -1.61 -23.94
CA LEU A 289 11.12 -2.78 -23.11
C LEU A 289 12.04 -3.79 -23.83
N ASP A 290 12.82 -3.33 -24.82
CA ASP A 290 13.74 -4.18 -25.60
C ASP A 290 15.18 -4.10 -25.05
N PRO A 291 15.66 -5.11 -24.30
CA PRO A 291 17.05 -5.15 -23.82
C PRO A 291 18.06 -5.22 -24.96
N SER A 292 17.66 -5.64 -26.16
CA SER A 292 18.56 -5.65 -27.32
C SER A 292 18.79 -4.26 -27.92
N SER A 293 18.07 -3.23 -27.46
CA SER A 293 18.23 -1.85 -27.91
C SER A 293 19.63 -1.29 -27.61
N GLY A 294 20.30 -1.80 -26.57
CA GLY A 294 21.62 -1.36 -26.14
C GLY A 294 21.65 0.09 -25.63
N ILE A 295 20.49 0.64 -25.26
CA ILE A 295 20.36 2.00 -24.75
C ILE A 295 20.71 2.00 -23.26
N THR A 296 21.83 2.64 -22.92
CA THR A 296 22.22 2.86 -21.52
C THR A 296 21.69 4.20 -21.01
N ILE A 297 21.16 4.21 -19.79
CA ILE A 297 20.72 5.42 -19.08
C ILE A 297 21.39 5.52 -17.70
N ASP A 298 21.51 6.74 -17.18
CA ASP A 298 21.91 6.99 -15.78
C ASP A 298 20.66 7.07 -14.91
N VAL A 299 20.47 6.11 -14.02
CA VAL A 299 19.32 6.01 -13.11
C VAL A 299 19.62 6.56 -11.72
N SER A 300 20.78 7.20 -11.51
CA SER A 300 21.06 7.88 -10.26
C SER A 300 20.12 9.08 -10.05
N PRO A 301 19.88 9.51 -8.80
CA PRO A 301 19.14 10.74 -8.53
C PRO A 301 19.77 11.98 -9.16
N GLY A 302 21.03 11.90 -9.63
CA GLY A 302 21.72 12.95 -10.38
C GLY A 302 21.12 13.23 -11.76
N SER A 303 20.47 12.23 -12.36
CA SER A 303 19.98 12.27 -13.74
C SER A 303 18.49 11.91 -13.86
N LEU A 304 17.91 11.23 -12.87
CA LEU A 304 16.51 10.79 -12.85
C LEU A 304 15.75 11.41 -11.67
N GLY A 305 14.47 11.75 -11.89
CA GLY A 305 13.63 12.43 -10.91
C GLY A 305 13.68 13.96 -11.03
N GLY A 306 13.29 14.69 -9.98
CA GLY A 306 13.15 16.16 -10.05
C GLY A 306 12.01 16.63 -10.96
N ASN A 307 10.97 15.81 -11.09
CA ASN A 307 9.80 16.08 -11.93
C ASN A 307 8.92 17.20 -11.35
N SER A 308 8.32 18.00 -12.22
CA SER A 308 7.19 18.83 -11.81
C SER A 308 6.01 17.94 -11.37
N LEU A 309 5.13 18.45 -10.52
CA LEU A 309 3.98 17.66 -10.06
C LEU A 309 3.06 17.31 -11.25
N GLY A 310 2.79 16.01 -11.42
CA GLY A 310 1.91 15.48 -12.47
C GLY A 310 2.61 15.22 -13.80
N THR A 311 3.93 15.37 -13.87
CA THR A 311 4.72 15.19 -15.10
C THR A 311 5.87 14.21 -14.88
N ASN A 312 6.53 13.81 -15.98
CA ASN A 312 7.79 13.06 -15.97
C ASN A 312 8.85 13.84 -16.78
N ASP A 313 9.04 15.11 -16.44
CA ASP A 313 9.85 16.12 -17.16
C ASP A 313 11.16 16.49 -16.47
N GLY A 314 11.49 15.78 -15.39
CA GLY A 314 12.63 16.05 -14.54
C GLY A 314 13.97 15.66 -15.17
N SER A 315 15.05 16.18 -14.58
CA SER A 315 16.43 15.92 -15.02
C SER A 315 17.37 15.55 -13.86
N GLY A 316 16.79 15.07 -12.77
CA GLY A 316 17.48 14.73 -11.53
C GLY A 316 17.83 15.94 -10.65
N HIS A 317 18.67 15.68 -9.64
CA HIS A 317 19.13 16.61 -8.62
C HIS A 317 20.66 16.72 -8.68
N PRO A 318 21.23 17.93 -8.85
CA PRO A 318 22.67 18.07 -9.13
C PRO A 318 23.59 17.62 -7.99
N ALA A 319 23.10 17.58 -6.75
CA ALA A 319 23.84 17.13 -5.59
C ALA A 319 22.91 16.53 -4.53
N ASN A 320 23.46 15.63 -3.72
CA ASN A 320 22.80 15.14 -2.53
C ASN A 320 22.73 16.27 -1.47
N PRO A 321 21.54 16.62 -0.96
CA PRO A 321 21.37 17.76 -0.07
C PRO A 321 21.96 17.57 1.33
N PHE A 322 22.23 16.33 1.74
CA PHE A 322 22.84 16.02 3.03
C PHE A 322 24.37 16.02 2.96
N THR A 323 24.95 15.48 1.88
CA THR A 323 26.42 15.39 1.74
C THR A 323 27.02 16.59 1.00
N GLY A 324 26.22 17.31 0.21
CA GLY A 324 26.68 18.38 -0.68
C GLY A 324 27.48 17.91 -1.88
N LEU A 325 27.59 16.59 -2.10
CA LEU A 325 28.33 15.98 -3.20
C LEU A 325 27.40 15.61 -4.36
N PRO A 326 27.87 15.62 -5.62
CA PRO A 326 27.13 15.05 -6.75
C PRO A 326 26.82 13.56 -6.53
N TYR A 327 25.68 13.10 -7.03
CA TYR A 327 25.39 11.66 -7.08
C TYR A 327 26.36 10.95 -8.03
N ALA A 328 26.82 9.77 -7.64
CA ALA A 328 27.58 8.91 -8.55
C ALA A 328 26.63 8.38 -9.65
N PRO A 329 27.03 8.42 -10.94
CA PRO A 329 26.23 7.83 -12.00
C PRO A 329 25.97 6.34 -11.77
N ASN A 330 24.75 5.91 -12.06
CA ASN A 330 24.36 4.50 -12.06
C ASN A 330 23.90 4.14 -13.47
N LEU A 331 24.83 3.66 -14.30
CA LEU A 331 24.58 3.37 -15.70
C LEU A 331 24.05 1.94 -15.88
N VAL A 332 22.83 1.82 -16.39
CA VAL A 332 22.14 0.54 -16.61
C VAL A 332 21.51 0.49 -17.99
N ASP A 333 21.17 -0.71 -18.47
CA ASP A 333 20.31 -0.85 -19.64
C ASP A 333 18.92 -0.29 -19.35
N ARG A 334 18.39 0.51 -20.29
CA ARG A 334 17.10 1.18 -20.11
C ARG A 334 15.94 0.19 -20.01
N ALA A 335 15.92 -0.84 -20.86
CA ALA A 335 14.82 -1.79 -20.86
C ALA A 335 14.85 -2.67 -19.60
N ASP A 336 16.04 -3.02 -19.09
CA ASP A 336 16.17 -3.63 -17.77
C ASP A 336 15.63 -2.72 -16.66
N PHE A 337 15.98 -1.43 -16.67
CA PHE A 337 15.46 -0.50 -15.68
C PHE A 337 13.93 -0.33 -15.74
N ASP A 338 13.38 -0.11 -16.93
CA ASP A 338 11.94 0.12 -17.13
C ASP A 338 11.13 -1.14 -16.71
N ARG A 339 11.63 -2.35 -16.99
CA ARG A 339 11.03 -3.62 -16.53
C ARG A 339 11.19 -3.83 -15.02
N ALA A 340 12.36 -3.49 -14.47
CA ALA A 340 12.61 -3.58 -13.03
C ALA A 340 11.69 -2.67 -12.22
N ILE A 341 11.50 -1.43 -12.65
CA ILE A 341 10.57 -0.49 -12.00
C ILE A 341 9.12 -0.96 -12.13
N ALA A 342 8.75 -1.52 -13.29
CA ALA A 342 7.42 -2.09 -13.48
C ALA A 342 7.15 -3.26 -12.53
N GLU A 343 8.09 -4.20 -12.36
CA GLU A 343 7.95 -5.32 -11.42
C GLU A 343 8.02 -4.87 -9.95
N PHE A 344 8.90 -3.92 -9.62
CA PHE A 344 9.05 -3.40 -8.26
C PHE A 344 7.75 -2.78 -7.74
N TRP A 345 7.07 -1.97 -8.55
CA TRP A 345 5.79 -1.33 -8.19
C TRP A 345 4.56 -2.16 -8.57
N ALA A 346 4.73 -3.32 -9.21
CA ALA A 346 3.63 -4.26 -9.40
C ALA A 346 3.28 -5.01 -8.10
N ASP A 347 4.17 -4.97 -7.09
CA ASP A 347 4.07 -5.63 -5.79
C ASP A 347 3.48 -7.05 -5.91
N GLY A 348 4.23 -8.07 -6.31
CA GLY A 348 3.70 -9.45 -6.34
C GLY A 348 4.79 -10.53 -6.50
N PRO A 349 4.50 -11.83 -6.21
CA PRO A 349 3.25 -12.41 -5.72
C PRO A 349 3.10 -12.49 -4.18
N ASN A 350 3.85 -11.71 -3.37
CA ASN A 350 3.76 -11.77 -1.90
C ASN A 350 3.61 -10.37 -1.29
N SER A 351 2.62 -9.63 -1.77
CA SER A 351 2.55 -8.19 -1.59
C SER A 351 1.66 -7.75 -0.45
N GLU A 352 2.09 -6.71 0.24
CA GLU A 352 1.30 -5.99 1.23
C GLU A 352 0.29 -5.03 0.56
N THR A 353 0.12 -5.11 -0.77
CA THR A 353 -0.52 -4.14 -1.66
C THR A 353 0.11 -2.74 -1.55
N PRO A 354 -0.22 -1.79 -2.44
CA PRO A 354 0.42 -0.48 -2.43
C PRO A 354 0.42 0.26 -1.07
N PRO A 355 -0.70 0.31 -0.30
CA PRO A 355 -0.66 0.97 1.01
C PRO A 355 0.27 0.27 2.02
N GLY A 356 0.39 -1.05 1.96
CA GLY A 356 1.31 -1.81 2.81
C GLY A 356 2.77 -1.66 2.39
N HIS A 357 3.06 -1.62 1.09
CA HIS A 357 4.42 -1.34 0.59
C HIS A 357 4.94 0.00 1.14
N TRP A 358 4.09 1.04 1.20
CA TRP A 358 4.47 2.30 1.83
C TRP A 358 4.68 2.23 3.35
N ASN A 359 4.06 1.28 4.06
CA ASN A 359 4.40 1.00 5.46
C ASN A 359 5.79 0.36 5.56
N THR A 360 6.09 -0.65 4.73
CA THR A 360 7.43 -1.28 4.65
C THR A 360 8.52 -0.24 4.35
N LEU A 361 8.24 0.70 3.45
CA LEU A 361 9.15 1.80 3.14
C LEU A 361 9.31 2.76 4.33
N ALA A 362 8.21 3.19 4.94
CA ALA A 362 8.24 4.09 6.11
C ALA A 362 9.00 3.47 7.29
N ASN A 363 8.82 2.17 7.49
CA ASN A 363 9.54 1.34 8.44
C ASN A 363 11.05 1.36 8.16
N THR A 364 11.45 1.04 6.93
CA THR A 364 12.85 1.05 6.49
C THR A 364 13.48 2.44 6.65
N VAL A 365 12.78 3.49 6.26
CA VAL A 365 13.22 4.88 6.42
C VAL A 365 13.43 5.22 7.89
N SER A 366 12.48 4.85 8.76
CA SER A 366 12.57 5.11 10.20
C SER A 366 13.80 4.44 10.82
N ASP A 367 14.09 3.21 10.42
CA ASP A 367 15.24 2.45 10.92
C ASP A 367 16.59 3.06 10.47
N LEU A 368 16.60 3.81 9.36
CA LEU A 368 17.79 4.48 8.82
C LEU A 368 18.03 5.89 9.39
N LEU A 369 17.06 6.51 10.06
CA LEU A 369 17.14 7.91 10.54
C LEU A 369 17.92 8.09 11.86
N GLU A 370 18.49 7.04 12.45
CA GLU A 370 19.02 7.07 13.82
C GLU A 370 20.44 7.66 14.01
N PRO A 371 20.77 8.18 15.23
CA PRO A 371 19.92 8.31 16.43
C PRO A 371 19.31 9.72 16.65
N GLU A 372 18.29 9.81 17.52
CA GLU A 372 17.46 11.00 17.88
C GLU A 372 16.28 11.30 16.93
N LEU A 373 15.29 10.39 16.89
CA LEU A 373 14.06 10.58 16.12
C LEU A 373 13.31 11.86 16.51
N ARG A 374 13.07 12.74 15.53
CA ARG A 374 12.39 14.03 15.70
C ARG A 374 11.33 14.19 14.62
N ILE A 375 10.08 14.32 15.05
CA ILE A 375 8.97 14.58 14.13
C ILE A 375 9.19 15.95 13.46
N GLY A 376 9.06 15.98 12.14
CA GLY A 376 9.34 17.12 11.27
C GLY A 376 10.82 17.50 11.20
N GLY A 377 11.74 16.63 11.65
CA GLY A 377 13.19 16.88 11.68
C GLY A 377 13.65 17.95 12.67
N VAL A 378 12.73 18.68 13.32
CA VAL A 378 13.02 19.81 14.21
C VAL A 378 12.32 19.72 15.58
N GLY A 379 11.42 18.75 15.76
CA GLY A 379 10.69 18.54 17.00
C GLY A 379 11.54 18.08 18.19
N PRO A 380 10.93 17.90 19.37
CA PRO A 380 11.57 17.18 20.47
C PRO A 380 11.96 15.77 20.04
N VAL A 381 12.98 15.21 20.68
CA VAL A 381 13.29 13.78 20.52
C VAL A 381 12.15 12.99 21.10
N VAL A 382 11.64 12.04 20.33
CA VAL A 382 10.59 11.11 20.75
C VAL A 382 11.18 9.72 20.91
N ASP A 383 10.56 8.90 21.76
CA ASP A 383 10.90 7.48 21.84
C ASP A 383 10.36 6.71 20.62
N ARG A 384 10.77 5.45 20.48
CA ARG A 384 10.43 4.63 19.32
C ARG A 384 8.92 4.37 19.22
N LEU A 385 8.23 4.17 20.34
CA LEU A 385 6.80 3.91 20.35
C LEU A 385 6.01 5.16 19.92
N GLU A 386 6.36 6.33 20.45
CA GLU A 386 5.75 7.61 20.06
C GLU A 386 6.00 7.93 18.58
N TRP A 387 7.20 7.63 18.06
CA TRP A 387 7.50 7.76 16.64
C TRP A 387 6.58 6.87 15.79
N ASP A 388 6.58 5.56 16.06
CA ASP A 388 5.87 4.56 15.25
C ASP A 388 4.35 4.82 15.26
N VAL A 389 3.76 5.07 16.43
CA VAL A 389 2.30 5.32 16.54
C VAL A 389 1.88 6.58 15.76
N LYS A 390 2.66 7.66 15.84
CA LYS A 390 2.36 8.91 15.12
C LYS A 390 2.61 8.79 13.62
N LEU A 391 3.65 8.06 13.22
CA LEU A 391 3.95 7.78 11.82
C LEU A 391 2.83 6.95 11.20
N TYR A 392 2.44 5.85 11.83
CA TYR A 392 1.40 4.97 11.29
C TYR A 392 0.03 5.65 11.22
N LEU A 393 -0.36 6.44 12.22
CA LEU A 393 -1.61 7.20 12.14
C LEU A 393 -1.62 8.13 10.92
N THR A 394 -0.55 8.91 10.73
CA THR A 394 -0.49 9.91 9.66
C THR A 394 -0.37 9.26 8.28
N LEU A 395 0.48 8.25 8.14
CA LEU A 395 0.68 7.51 6.88
C LEU A 395 -0.59 6.76 6.48
N ASN A 396 -1.17 5.99 7.40
CA ASN A 396 -2.30 5.14 7.09
C ASN A 396 -3.61 5.91 6.99
N GLY A 397 -3.75 7.02 7.74
CA GLY A 397 -4.83 7.98 7.51
C GLY A 397 -4.78 8.58 6.10
N ALA A 398 -3.59 8.99 5.63
CA ALA A 398 -3.42 9.49 4.28
C ALA A 398 -3.65 8.42 3.20
N ASN A 399 -3.22 7.18 3.44
CA ASN A 399 -3.49 6.06 2.53
C ASN A 399 -4.99 5.71 2.48
N HIS A 400 -5.69 5.70 3.61
CA HIS A 400 -7.14 5.49 3.64
C HIS A 400 -7.88 6.56 2.84
N ASP A 401 -7.54 7.83 3.03
CA ASP A 401 -8.08 8.94 2.25
C ASP A 401 -7.73 8.84 0.76
N ALA A 402 -6.51 8.45 0.43
CA ALA A 402 -6.10 8.22 -0.96
C ALA A 402 -6.92 7.09 -1.62
N ALA A 403 -7.22 6.02 -0.89
CA ALA A 403 -8.10 4.95 -1.36
C ALA A 403 -9.52 5.48 -1.62
N VAL A 404 -10.09 6.21 -0.65
CA VAL A 404 -11.42 6.82 -0.75
C VAL A 404 -11.53 7.76 -1.96
N ALA A 405 -10.56 8.65 -2.16
CA ALA A 405 -10.55 9.56 -3.32
C ALA A 405 -10.35 8.82 -4.65
N ALA A 406 -9.34 7.94 -4.73
CA ALA A 406 -9.02 7.25 -5.99
C ALA A 406 -10.11 6.28 -6.42
N TRP A 407 -10.66 5.49 -5.50
CA TRP A 407 -11.76 4.59 -5.83
C TRP A 407 -13.10 5.29 -5.99
N GLY A 408 -13.32 6.43 -5.34
CA GLY A 408 -14.44 7.31 -5.66
C GLY A 408 -14.42 7.74 -7.12
N ALA A 409 -13.28 8.27 -7.59
CA ALA A 409 -13.09 8.63 -9.00
C ALA A 409 -13.25 7.41 -9.93
N LYS A 410 -12.67 6.26 -9.58
CA LYS A 410 -12.79 5.03 -10.38
C LYS A 410 -14.22 4.53 -10.49
N GLY A 411 -14.97 4.55 -9.39
CA GLY A 411 -16.37 4.13 -9.36
C GLY A 411 -17.28 5.07 -10.15
N TYR A 412 -17.03 6.39 -10.02
CA TYR A 412 -17.82 7.42 -10.69
C TYR A 412 -17.56 7.48 -12.20
N TYR A 413 -16.30 7.55 -12.62
CA TYR A 413 -15.95 7.68 -14.04
C TYR A 413 -15.90 6.34 -14.78
N ASP A 414 -15.65 5.24 -14.05
CA ASP A 414 -15.68 3.87 -14.58
C ASP A 414 -14.88 3.72 -15.90
N SER A 415 -13.72 4.36 -15.98
CA SER A 415 -12.96 4.47 -17.23
C SER A 415 -12.35 3.13 -17.71
N PRO A 416 -12.10 2.96 -19.01
CA PRO A 416 -11.49 1.76 -19.56
C PRO A 416 -10.02 1.60 -19.12
N ARG A 417 -9.46 0.41 -19.39
CA ARG A 417 -8.04 0.09 -19.22
C ARG A 417 -7.33 0.08 -20.58
N PRO A 418 -6.01 0.33 -20.64
CA PRO A 418 -5.27 0.39 -21.91
C PRO A 418 -5.44 -0.83 -22.81
N ILE A 419 -5.49 -2.06 -22.26
CA ILE A 419 -5.71 -3.27 -23.08
C ILE A 419 -7.03 -3.22 -23.85
N SER A 420 -8.13 -2.81 -23.20
CA SER A 420 -9.43 -2.67 -23.85
C SER A 420 -9.41 -1.52 -24.85
N MET A 421 -8.82 -0.37 -24.49
CA MET A 421 -8.69 0.79 -25.38
C MET A 421 -7.94 0.45 -26.67
N ILE A 422 -6.74 -0.13 -26.55
CA ILE A 422 -5.84 -0.44 -27.67
C ILE A 422 -6.45 -1.53 -28.55
N ARG A 423 -6.99 -2.61 -27.97
CA ARG A 423 -7.61 -3.69 -28.74
C ARG A 423 -8.90 -3.24 -29.44
N TYR A 424 -9.70 -2.38 -28.81
CA TYR A 424 -10.93 -1.84 -29.40
C TYR A 424 -10.60 -0.95 -30.59
N MET A 425 -9.81 0.12 -30.37
CA MET A 425 -9.44 1.06 -31.43
C MET A 425 -8.65 0.35 -32.56
N GLY A 426 -7.75 -0.57 -32.20
CA GLY A 426 -6.98 -1.35 -33.18
C GLY A 426 -7.84 -2.30 -34.01
N GLY A 427 -8.95 -2.79 -33.47
CA GLY A 427 -9.94 -3.59 -34.19
C GLY A 427 -10.79 -2.78 -35.18
N LEU A 428 -10.90 -1.46 -34.99
CA LEU A 428 -11.62 -0.55 -35.89
C LEU A 428 -10.74 -0.13 -37.08
N GLY A 429 -9.47 0.20 -36.82
CA GLY A 429 -8.53 0.64 -37.85
C GLY A 429 -7.71 1.85 -37.41
N GLN A 430 -7.35 2.72 -38.35
CA GLN A 430 -6.58 3.94 -38.11
C GLN A 430 -7.42 5.21 -38.20
N SER A 431 -7.13 6.22 -37.38
CA SER A 431 -7.89 7.48 -37.30
C SER A 431 -7.20 8.72 -37.86
N SER A 432 -5.98 8.59 -38.40
CA SER A 432 -5.16 9.74 -38.81
C SER A 432 -5.40 10.19 -40.26
N GLU A 433 -5.74 9.26 -41.15
CA GLU A 433 -5.84 9.50 -42.59
C GLU A 433 -7.24 9.13 -43.13
N PRO A 434 -8.19 10.09 -43.24
CA PRO A 434 -9.57 9.82 -43.68
C PRO A 434 -9.74 9.17 -45.06
N ALA A 435 -8.75 9.32 -45.93
CA ALA A 435 -8.73 8.72 -47.26
C ALA A 435 -7.80 7.49 -47.35
N GLY A 436 -7.15 7.13 -46.25
CA GLY A 436 -6.23 6.00 -46.14
C GLY A 436 -6.95 4.66 -45.99
N PRO A 437 -6.22 3.54 -46.13
CA PRO A 437 -6.77 2.22 -45.83
C PRO A 437 -7.17 2.10 -44.36
N ALA A 438 -8.13 1.22 -44.08
CA ALA A 438 -8.60 0.92 -42.73
C ALA A 438 -8.97 2.17 -41.90
N TYR A 439 -9.48 3.24 -42.53
CA TYR A 439 -9.84 4.44 -41.79
C TYR A 439 -11.11 4.22 -40.97
N ASP A 440 -11.02 4.53 -39.68
CA ASP A 440 -12.14 4.69 -38.77
C ASP A 440 -11.87 5.89 -37.85
N PRO A 441 -12.80 6.86 -37.69
CA PRO A 441 -12.58 8.02 -36.83
C PRO A 441 -12.37 7.65 -35.36
N GLU A 442 -12.77 6.46 -34.89
CA GLU A 442 -12.55 5.95 -33.54
C GLU A 442 -11.37 4.96 -33.46
N GLY A 443 -10.62 4.80 -34.56
CA GLY A 443 -9.44 3.93 -34.63
C GLY A 443 -8.20 4.47 -33.90
N LEU A 444 -7.09 3.72 -33.99
CA LEU A 444 -5.80 4.12 -33.44
C LEU A 444 -5.14 5.22 -34.30
N PRO A 445 -4.41 6.18 -33.71
CA PRO A 445 -3.62 7.12 -34.49
C PRO A 445 -2.42 6.42 -35.15
N LEU A 446 -2.08 6.82 -36.38
CA LEU A 446 -0.86 6.38 -37.06
C LEU A 446 0.36 7.08 -36.45
N VAL A 447 1.36 6.29 -36.08
CA VAL A 447 2.65 6.77 -35.58
C VAL A 447 3.74 5.98 -36.31
N PRO A 448 4.47 6.60 -37.27
CA PRO A 448 5.47 5.88 -38.07
C PRO A 448 6.50 5.14 -37.20
N GLY A 449 6.73 3.86 -37.48
CA GLY A 449 7.62 2.99 -36.72
C GLY A 449 7.06 2.48 -35.39
N LEU A 450 5.80 2.78 -35.07
CA LEU A 450 5.15 2.37 -33.82
C LEU A 450 3.72 1.84 -34.01
N ILE A 451 2.87 2.54 -34.76
CA ILE A 451 1.47 2.17 -35.03
C ILE A 451 1.20 2.35 -36.52
N GLU A 452 0.99 1.24 -37.23
CA GLU A 452 0.92 1.22 -38.68
C GLU A 452 -0.21 0.30 -39.18
N VAL A 453 -0.73 0.60 -40.38
CA VAL A 453 -1.60 -0.36 -41.09
C VAL A 453 -0.73 -1.45 -41.70
N ILE A 454 -1.10 -2.71 -41.51
CA ILE A 454 -0.45 -3.84 -42.16
C ILE A 454 -0.81 -3.81 -43.64
N THR A 455 0.21 -3.73 -44.51
CA THR A 455 0.06 -3.73 -45.96
C THR A 455 0.80 -4.90 -46.60
N ALA A 456 0.37 -5.30 -47.80
CA ALA A 456 1.06 -6.31 -48.59
C ALA A 456 2.53 -5.97 -48.89
N ALA A 457 2.87 -4.67 -48.88
CA ALA A 457 4.26 -4.23 -49.02
C ALA A 457 5.04 -4.47 -47.71
N SER A 458 4.45 -4.13 -46.55
CA SER A 458 5.10 -4.30 -45.26
C SER A 458 5.21 -5.76 -44.79
N THR A 459 4.39 -6.67 -45.34
CA THR A 459 4.43 -8.12 -45.04
C THR A 459 5.36 -8.89 -46.00
N ALA A 460 5.97 -8.22 -46.98
CA ALA A 460 6.91 -8.87 -47.89
C ALA A 460 8.19 -9.34 -47.13
N PRO A 461 8.91 -10.36 -47.63
CA PRO A 461 10.11 -10.85 -46.96
C PRO A 461 11.15 -9.76 -46.67
N GLY A 462 11.63 -9.69 -45.43
CA GLY A 462 12.56 -8.68 -44.92
C GLY A 462 11.94 -7.31 -44.64
N GLN A 463 10.61 -7.19 -44.67
CA GLN A 463 9.90 -5.96 -44.31
C GLN A 463 9.37 -6.02 -42.87
N PRO A 464 9.05 -4.87 -42.25
CA PRO A 464 8.78 -4.80 -40.81
C PRO A 464 7.64 -5.69 -40.32
N HIS A 465 6.60 -5.91 -41.13
CA HIS A 465 5.42 -6.72 -40.78
C HIS A 465 5.47 -8.13 -41.39
N GLU A 466 6.63 -8.66 -41.78
CA GLU A 466 6.76 -10.00 -42.38
C GLU A 466 6.05 -11.09 -41.54
N SER A 467 6.19 -11.03 -40.20
CA SER A 467 5.53 -11.95 -39.26
C SER A 467 4.01 -11.85 -39.23
N LEU A 468 3.44 -10.79 -39.79
CA LEU A 468 2.00 -10.50 -39.79
C LEU A 468 1.35 -10.71 -41.18
N ALA A 469 2.04 -11.39 -42.10
CA ALA A 469 1.48 -11.77 -43.39
C ALA A 469 0.16 -12.54 -43.24
N GLY A 470 -0.88 -12.13 -43.97
CA GLY A 470 -2.25 -12.65 -43.84
C GLY A 470 -3.19 -11.76 -43.02
N HIS A 471 -2.67 -10.71 -42.38
CA HIS A 471 -3.43 -9.71 -41.62
C HIS A 471 -3.43 -8.33 -42.30
N GLU A 472 -3.21 -8.27 -43.62
CA GLU A 472 -3.23 -7.01 -44.36
C GLU A 472 -4.59 -6.29 -44.21
N GLY A 473 -4.53 -5.00 -43.87
CA GLY A 473 -5.68 -4.15 -43.57
C GLY A 473 -5.98 -4.02 -42.08
N GLU A 474 -5.32 -4.79 -41.21
CA GLU A 474 -5.41 -4.64 -39.75
C GLU A 474 -4.33 -3.68 -39.21
N MET A 475 -4.44 -3.31 -37.94
CA MET A 475 -3.46 -2.46 -37.26
C MET A 475 -2.34 -3.28 -36.62
N ALA A 476 -1.09 -2.88 -36.87
CA ALA A 476 0.09 -3.35 -36.17
C ALA A 476 0.59 -2.30 -35.17
N VAL A 477 1.06 -2.78 -34.02
CA VAL A 477 1.76 -1.99 -33.00
C VAL A 477 3.12 -2.60 -32.72
N ARG A 478 4.15 -1.75 -32.51
CA ARG A 478 5.48 -2.19 -32.09
C ARG A 478 5.58 -2.08 -30.57
N ALA A 479 5.54 -3.21 -29.88
CA ALA A 479 5.40 -3.29 -28.42
C ALA A 479 6.05 -4.58 -27.89
N TRP A 480 6.08 -4.75 -26.56
CA TRP A 480 6.43 -6.03 -25.95
C TRP A 480 5.54 -7.15 -26.51
N THR A 481 6.14 -8.27 -26.90
CA THR A 481 5.43 -9.32 -27.67
C THR A 481 4.61 -10.27 -26.80
N GLY A 482 4.69 -10.12 -25.47
CA GLY A 482 4.02 -10.99 -24.52
C GLY A 482 5.00 -11.86 -23.73
N THR A 483 4.46 -12.58 -22.77
CA THR A 483 5.22 -13.52 -21.93
C THR A 483 5.77 -14.67 -22.78
N PRO A 484 7.08 -14.97 -22.72
CA PRO A 484 7.66 -16.10 -23.45
C PRO A 484 7.24 -17.46 -22.84
N ASP A 485 7.47 -18.55 -23.58
CA ASP A 485 7.11 -19.90 -23.14
C ASP A 485 7.92 -20.32 -21.89
N ASP A 486 9.23 -20.02 -21.86
CA ASP A 486 10.09 -20.21 -20.69
C ASP A 486 10.56 -18.88 -20.09
N ARG A 487 9.81 -18.37 -19.11
CA ARG A 487 10.10 -17.12 -18.41
C ARG A 487 11.43 -17.12 -17.63
N GLU A 488 12.00 -18.27 -17.30
CA GLU A 488 13.26 -18.30 -16.54
C GLU A 488 14.47 -18.08 -17.45
N THR A 489 14.35 -18.40 -18.74
CA THR A 489 15.49 -18.41 -19.67
C THR A 489 15.29 -17.59 -20.94
N GLU A 490 14.06 -17.16 -21.23
CA GLU A 490 13.70 -16.43 -22.45
C GLU A 490 13.21 -15.01 -22.16
N ILE A 491 13.39 -14.13 -23.14
CA ILE A 491 12.90 -12.75 -23.16
C ILE A 491 11.89 -12.63 -24.30
N GLY A 492 10.69 -12.13 -24.03
CA GLY A 492 9.67 -11.90 -25.06
C GLY A 492 10.11 -10.81 -26.06
N GLY A 493 10.76 -9.76 -25.56
CA GLY A 493 11.33 -8.69 -26.38
C GLY A 493 10.26 -7.82 -27.04
N VAL A 494 10.68 -6.93 -27.94
CA VAL A 494 9.79 -5.99 -28.64
C VAL A 494 9.73 -6.32 -30.13
N GLY A 495 8.52 -6.34 -30.68
CA GLY A 495 8.27 -6.66 -32.07
C GLY A 495 6.97 -6.07 -32.59
N TRP A 496 6.72 -6.27 -33.89
CA TRP A 496 5.43 -5.93 -34.49
C TRP A 496 4.42 -7.03 -34.17
N ILE A 497 3.35 -6.65 -33.48
CA ILE A 497 2.20 -7.50 -33.16
C ILE A 497 0.92 -6.83 -33.66
N ARG A 498 -0.15 -7.60 -33.83
CA ARG A 498 -1.46 -7.01 -34.13
C ARG A 498 -1.94 -6.23 -32.91
N ALA A 499 -2.51 -5.03 -33.12
CA ALA A 499 -3.09 -4.23 -32.04
C ALA A 499 -4.18 -5.01 -31.28
N ALA A 500 -4.91 -5.88 -32.00
CA ALA A 500 -5.90 -6.79 -31.47
C ALA A 500 -5.35 -7.81 -30.46
N ASP A 501 -4.06 -8.12 -30.51
CA ASP A 501 -3.40 -9.12 -29.66
C ASP A 501 -2.60 -8.48 -28.51
N TRP A 502 -2.47 -7.15 -28.48
CA TRP A 502 -1.64 -6.44 -27.50
C TRP A 502 -2.03 -6.76 -26.06
N VAL A 503 -1.01 -6.95 -25.21
CA VAL A 503 -1.13 -7.12 -23.76
C VAL A 503 -0.09 -6.22 -23.04
N PRO A 504 -0.38 -5.72 -21.84
CA PRO A 504 0.60 -5.00 -21.03
C PRO A 504 1.71 -5.93 -20.51
N TYR A 505 2.86 -5.38 -20.15
CA TYR A 505 3.96 -6.09 -19.49
C TYR A 505 3.55 -6.59 -18.10
N GLN A 506 3.00 -7.80 -18.05
CA GLN A 506 2.45 -8.47 -16.88
C GLN A 506 2.40 -10.00 -17.10
N LEU A 507 2.20 -10.76 -16.02
CA LEU A 507 1.94 -12.20 -16.13
C LEU A 507 0.60 -12.48 -16.82
N PRO A 508 0.49 -13.57 -17.60
CA PRO A 508 -0.75 -13.92 -18.29
C PRO A 508 -1.89 -14.25 -17.32
N THR A 509 -1.55 -14.64 -16.08
CA THR A 509 -2.52 -14.92 -15.00
C THR A 509 -2.98 -13.68 -14.26
N PHE A 510 -2.37 -12.50 -14.49
CA PHE A 510 -2.71 -11.21 -13.87
C PHE A 510 -2.37 -10.05 -14.82
N VAL A 511 -3.25 -9.78 -15.79
CA VAL A 511 -2.95 -8.86 -16.90
C VAL A 511 -3.14 -7.38 -16.53
N THR A 512 -4.21 -7.06 -15.80
CA THR A 512 -4.46 -5.72 -15.24
C THR A 512 -5.32 -5.88 -13.99
N PRO A 513 -5.25 -4.97 -13.01
CA PRO A 513 -6.10 -5.06 -11.82
C PRO A 513 -7.60 -4.93 -12.13
N SER A 514 -8.41 -5.55 -11.27
CA SER A 514 -9.87 -5.73 -11.42
C SER A 514 -10.68 -4.50 -11.01
N PHE A 515 -10.41 -3.35 -11.65
CA PHE A 515 -11.10 -2.07 -11.44
C PHE A 515 -10.75 -1.06 -12.55
N ALA A 516 -11.57 -0.02 -12.71
CA ALA A 516 -11.42 1.05 -13.70
C ALA A 516 -10.04 1.74 -13.69
N GLY A 517 -9.66 2.38 -14.81
CA GLY A 517 -8.32 2.94 -15.03
C GLY A 517 -8.06 4.25 -14.27
N TYR A 518 -9.00 5.18 -14.28
CA TYR A 518 -8.82 6.57 -13.88
C TYR A 518 -9.43 6.88 -12.50
N VAL A 519 -8.72 7.49 -11.56
CA VAL A 519 -7.27 7.79 -11.55
C VAL A 519 -6.45 6.57 -11.08
N SER A 520 -5.12 6.59 -11.20
CA SER A 520 -4.26 5.50 -10.68
C SER A 520 -4.28 5.44 -9.15
N GLY A 521 -4.61 4.26 -8.59
CA GLY A 521 -4.55 4.02 -7.14
C GLY A 521 -3.13 4.06 -6.59
N HIS A 522 -2.17 3.41 -7.27
CA HIS A 522 -0.75 3.42 -6.86
C HIS A 522 -0.21 4.85 -6.81
N SER A 523 -0.53 5.68 -7.80
CA SER A 523 -0.08 7.08 -7.82
C SER A 523 -0.67 7.90 -6.68
N ALA A 524 -1.94 7.66 -6.31
CA ALA A 524 -2.59 8.32 -5.19
C ALA A 524 -1.93 7.93 -3.84
N PHE A 525 -1.76 6.62 -3.58
CA PHE A 525 -1.05 6.13 -2.38
C PHE A 525 0.38 6.67 -2.31
N SER A 526 1.11 6.62 -3.43
CA SER A 526 2.50 7.07 -3.49
C SER A 526 2.65 8.56 -3.24
N ARG A 527 1.80 9.39 -3.82
CA ARG A 527 1.86 10.83 -3.55
C ARG A 527 1.48 11.14 -2.10
N ALA A 528 0.39 10.55 -1.59
CA ALA A 528 -0.04 10.77 -0.21
C ALA A 528 1.05 10.36 0.80
N SER A 529 1.63 9.18 0.63
CA SER A 529 2.68 8.66 1.50
C SER A 529 3.98 9.48 1.41
N ALA A 530 4.39 9.90 0.21
CA ALA A 530 5.58 10.73 0.05
C ALA A 530 5.45 12.11 0.73
N GLU A 531 4.26 12.73 0.66
CA GLU A 531 3.97 13.99 1.37
C GLU A 531 4.01 13.80 2.89
N VAL A 532 3.41 12.72 3.39
CA VAL A 532 3.48 12.38 4.82
C VAL A 532 4.92 12.17 5.25
N LEU A 533 5.70 11.35 4.57
CA LEU A 533 7.10 11.09 4.93
C LEU A 533 7.96 12.35 4.84
N THR A 534 7.72 13.21 3.85
CA THR A 534 8.39 14.51 3.75
C THR A 534 8.10 15.37 4.98
N ALA A 535 6.82 15.52 5.35
CA ALA A 535 6.43 16.31 6.50
C ALA A 535 6.89 15.69 7.83
N PHE A 536 6.86 14.36 7.95
CA PHE A 536 7.15 13.63 9.17
C PHE A 536 8.65 13.54 9.45
N THR A 537 9.47 13.37 8.42
CA THR A 537 10.94 13.36 8.53
C THR A 537 11.54 14.77 8.48
N GLY A 538 10.77 15.75 7.99
CA GLY A 538 11.24 17.13 7.78
C GLY A 538 12.08 17.32 6.52
N SER A 539 12.13 16.33 5.61
CA SER A 539 12.91 16.38 4.38
C SER A 539 12.24 15.59 3.26
N GLU A 540 12.14 16.17 2.06
CA GLU A 540 11.69 15.45 0.85
C GLU A 540 12.74 14.42 0.35
N PHE A 541 13.92 14.42 0.97
CA PHE A 541 15.07 13.60 0.63
C PHE A 541 15.33 12.53 1.70
N PHE A 542 14.30 11.92 2.28
CA PHE A 542 14.48 10.84 3.26
C PHE A 542 15.11 9.58 2.63
N PRO A 543 15.85 8.75 3.40
CA PRO A 543 16.27 8.95 4.79
C PRO A 543 17.53 9.82 4.97
N GLY A 544 18.20 10.22 3.88
CA GLY A 544 19.48 10.96 3.94
C GLY A 544 19.99 11.42 2.58
N GLY A 545 19.07 11.64 1.64
CA GLY A 545 19.33 11.99 0.25
C GLY A 545 19.55 10.80 -0.67
N LEU A 546 19.59 9.57 -0.16
CA LEU A 546 19.69 8.38 -0.98
C LEU A 546 19.07 7.18 -0.25
N GLY A 547 18.16 6.50 -0.94
CA GLY A 547 17.75 5.13 -0.64
C GLY A 547 18.16 4.24 -1.81
N GLU A 548 18.52 2.99 -1.52
CA GLU A 548 18.94 2.04 -2.54
C GLU A 548 18.07 0.78 -2.47
N TRP A 549 17.68 0.29 -3.65
CA TRP A 549 17.08 -1.02 -3.83
C TRP A 549 17.85 -1.74 -4.93
N THR A 550 18.21 -3.00 -4.69
CA THR A 550 18.96 -3.81 -5.66
C THR A 550 18.06 -4.87 -6.25
N VAL A 551 17.95 -4.90 -7.58
CA VAL A 551 17.29 -5.99 -8.33
C VAL A 551 18.38 -6.95 -8.80
N PRO A 552 18.46 -8.19 -8.27
CA PRO A 552 19.49 -9.13 -8.68
C PRO A 552 19.30 -9.58 -10.13
N ALA A 553 20.40 -9.83 -10.83
CA ALA A 553 20.37 -10.44 -12.16
C ALA A 553 19.58 -11.76 -12.15
N GLY A 554 18.73 -11.96 -13.17
CA GLY A 554 17.86 -13.12 -13.33
C GLY A 554 16.72 -13.22 -12.31
N SER A 555 16.39 -12.14 -11.59
CA SER A 555 15.35 -12.13 -10.55
C SER A 555 13.94 -11.83 -11.07
N PHE A 556 13.80 -11.32 -12.30
CA PHE A 556 12.51 -10.96 -12.90
C PHE A 556 11.55 -12.14 -12.92
N LYS A 557 10.27 -11.82 -12.79
CA LYS A 557 9.17 -12.79 -12.76
C LYS A 557 8.50 -12.92 -14.10
N PHE A 558 8.47 -11.87 -14.93
CA PHE A 558 7.62 -11.92 -16.13
C PHE A 558 8.35 -12.57 -17.31
N GLU A 559 9.66 -12.42 -17.37
CA GLU A 559 10.58 -13.01 -18.36
C GLU A 559 12.02 -12.96 -17.80
N ALA A 560 13.00 -13.48 -18.53
CA ALA A 560 14.38 -13.48 -18.09
C ALA A 560 14.94 -12.04 -17.97
N GLY A 561 15.73 -11.82 -16.91
CA GLY A 561 16.39 -10.54 -16.64
C GLY A 561 16.35 -10.16 -15.15
N PRO A 562 16.91 -9.00 -14.79
CA PRO A 562 17.81 -8.19 -15.61
C PRO A 562 19.12 -8.94 -15.86
N GLU A 563 19.93 -8.53 -16.85
CA GLU A 563 21.18 -9.24 -17.16
C GLU A 563 22.31 -8.94 -16.17
N VAL A 564 22.32 -7.75 -15.57
CA VAL A 564 23.41 -7.22 -14.71
C VAL A 564 22.91 -6.60 -13.42
#